data_AF-X1PAF2-F1
#
_entry.id   AF-X1PAF2-F1
#
_cell.length_a   1.000
_cell.length_b   1.000
_cell.length_c   1.000
_cell.angle_alpha   90.00
_cell.angle_beta   90.00
_cell.angle_gamma   90.00
#
_symmetry.space_group_name_H-M   'P 1'
#
loop_
_entity.id
_entity.type
_entity.pdbx_description
1 polymer ?
#
loop_
_entity_poly.entity_id
_entity_poly.type
_entity_poly.pdbx_seq_one_letter_code
_entity_poly.pdbx_strand_id
1 'polypeptide(L)'
;MVIGIPRALIYWKQPHFWETFFVNLGFEIILSPPTNKEIVEKGTKVADPETCFSNKVFWGHLLWLEGKTNYIFVPRLKTNEERLEYCPKFFGIPDLAKILVKTPILTETFDWRK
;
A
#
# COMPACT_ATOMS: atom_id res chain seq x y z
N MET A 1 7.08 17.30 4.80
CA MET A 1 6.85 16.31 3.72
C MET A 1 5.81 15.32 4.23
N VAL A 2 4.86 14.94 3.38
CA VAL A 2 3.72 14.10 3.76
C VAL A 2 3.82 12.73 3.09
N ILE A 3 3.73 11.67 3.90
CA ILE A 3 3.72 10.28 3.44
C ILE A 3 2.28 9.73 3.55
N GLY A 4 1.79 9.19 2.44
CA GLY A 4 0.51 8.49 2.35
C GLY A 4 0.67 7.01 2.69
N ILE A 5 -0.19 6.49 3.57
CA ILE A 5 -0.23 5.06 3.86
C ILE A 5 -1.62 4.51 3.47
N PRO A 6 -1.70 3.57 2.52
CA PRO A 6 -2.96 2.96 2.13
C PRO A 6 -3.45 2.05 3.26
N ARG A 7 -4.65 2.33 3.81
CA ARG A 7 -5.28 1.55 4.89
C ARG A 7 -5.90 0.23 4.40
N ALA A 8 -5.14 -0.52 3.62
CA ALA A 8 -5.50 -1.79 3.01
C ALA A 8 -4.29 -2.72 2.88
N LEU A 9 -4.57 -4.02 2.71
CA LEU A 9 -3.58 -5.10 2.56
C LEU A 9 -2.47 -5.05 3.62
N ILE A 10 -1.31 -4.47 3.25
CA ILE A 10 -0.08 -4.47 4.04
C ILE A 10 -0.27 -3.74 5.37
N TYR A 11 -1.07 -2.66 5.39
CA TYR A 11 -1.39 -1.94 6.61
C TYR A 11 -1.90 -2.87 7.72
N TRP A 12 -2.75 -3.83 7.38
CA TRP A 12 -3.37 -4.74 8.36
C TRP A 12 -2.43 -5.84 8.86
N LYS A 13 -1.23 -6.00 8.27
CA LYS A 13 -0.20 -6.90 8.81
C LYS A 13 0.51 -6.29 10.02
N GLN A 14 0.70 -4.98 10.02
CA GLN A 14 1.32 -4.24 11.12
C GLN A 14 0.57 -2.90 11.30
N PRO A 15 -0.65 -2.94 11.87
CA PRO A 15 -1.43 -1.72 12.10
C PRO A 15 -0.66 -0.74 12.99
N HIS A 16 -0.76 0.57 12.72
CA HIS A 16 -0.14 1.66 13.49
C HIS A 16 1.40 1.71 13.50
N PHE A 17 2.09 0.62 13.15
CA PHE A 17 3.55 0.56 13.17
C PHE A 17 4.17 1.60 12.24
N TRP A 18 3.76 1.60 10.96
CA TRP A 18 4.34 2.49 9.95
C TRP A 18 4.03 3.96 10.20
N GLU A 19 2.80 4.25 10.66
CA GLU A 19 2.41 5.60 11.07
C GLU A 19 3.34 6.11 12.17
N THR A 20 3.49 5.33 13.24
CA THR A 20 4.31 5.67 14.40
C THR A 20 5.78 5.82 14.00
N PHE A 21 6.28 4.92 13.16
CA PHE A 21 7.66 4.97 12.66
C PHE A 21 7.95 6.28 11.92
N PHE A 22 7.13 6.64 10.93
CA PHE A 22 7.36 7.85 10.15
C PHE A 22 7.09 9.13 10.94
N VAL A 23 6.12 9.14 11.84
CA VAL A 23 5.87 10.27 12.75
C VAL A 23 7.08 10.51 13.66
N ASN A 24 7.68 9.47 14.23
CA ASN A 24 8.89 9.60 15.07
C ASN A 24 10.12 10.07 14.27
N LEU A 25 10.15 9.84 12.97
CA LEU A 25 11.17 10.39 12.06
C LEU A 25 10.89 11.85 11.64
N GLY A 26 9.79 12.46 12.10
CA GLY A 26 9.43 13.85 11.81
C GLY A 26 8.63 14.05 10.52
N PHE A 27 8.05 12.99 9.94
CA PHE A 27 7.18 13.08 8.77
C PHE A 27 5.71 13.23 9.17
N GLU A 28 4.94 13.96 8.35
CA GLU A 28 3.49 13.98 8.45
C GLU A 28 2.90 12.79 7.72
N ILE A 29 1.83 12.19 8.28
CA ILE A 29 1.19 11.00 7.72
C ILE A 29 -0.25 11.28 7.37
N ILE A 30 -0.65 10.83 6.17
CA ILE A 30 -2.05 10.75 5.76
C ILE A 30 -2.41 9.28 5.54
N LEU A 31 -3.37 8.79 6.32
CA LEU A 31 -4.01 7.51 6.04
C LEU A 31 -5.14 7.68 5.03
N SER A 32 -5.29 6.72 4.14
CA SER A 32 -6.54 6.64 3.37
C SER A 32 -7.72 6.25 4.28
N PRO A 33 -8.96 6.64 3.93
CA PRO A 33 -10.13 6.41 4.77
C PRO A 33 -10.43 4.92 4.93
N PRO A 34 -11.35 4.53 5.84
CA PRO A 34 -11.90 3.18 5.83
C PRO A 34 -12.38 2.80 4.44
N THR A 35 -12.20 1.53 4.06
CA THR A 35 -12.74 1.01 2.81
C THR A 35 -14.23 1.31 2.75
N ASN A 36 -14.61 2.04 1.71
CA ASN A 36 -15.98 2.44 1.43
C ASN A 36 -16.31 2.17 -0.03
N LYS A 37 -17.57 2.38 -0.42
CA LYS A 37 -18.05 2.08 -1.77
C LYS A 37 -17.25 2.82 -2.86
N GLU A 38 -16.89 4.08 -2.63
CA GLU A 38 -16.12 4.88 -3.59
C GLU A 38 -14.72 4.30 -3.82
N ILE A 39 -14.03 3.89 -2.75
CA ILE A 39 -12.71 3.23 -2.83
C ILE A 39 -12.81 1.95 -3.66
N VAL A 40 -13.79 1.10 -3.36
CA VAL A 40 -14.00 -0.18 -4.07
C VAL A 40 -14.28 0.07 -5.55
N GLU A 41 -15.15 1.02 -5.87
CA GLU A 41 -15.52 1.34 -7.25
C GLU A 41 -14.35 1.89 -8.05
N LYS A 42 -13.58 2.85 -7.49
CA LYS A 42 -12.39 3.41 -8.13
C LYS A 42 -11.37 2.31 -8.45
N GLY A 43 -11.10 1.46 -7.47
CA GLY A 43 -10.15 0.37 -7.63
C GLY A 43 -10.62 -0.72 -8.59
N THR A 44 -11.92 -1.02 -8.62
CA THR A 44 -12.49 -2.01 -9.55
C THR A 44 -12.46 -1.51 -11.00
N LYS A 45 -12.66 -0.21 -11.25
CA LYS A 45 -12.63 0.37 -12.60
C LYS A 45 -11.28 0.29 -13.30
N VAL A 46 -10.18 0.28 -12.54
CA VAL A 46 -8.81 0.26 -13.07
C VAL A 46 -8.16 -1.13 -13.04
N ALA A 47 -8.80 -2.08 -12.35
CA ALA A 47 -8.25 -3.41 -12.18
C ALA A 47 -8.67 -4.34 -13.30
N ASP A 48 -7.80 -5.31 -13.59
CA ASP A 48 -8.18 -6.46 -14.40
C ASP A 48 -9.33 -7.26 -13.72
N PRO A 49 -10.32 -7.77 -14.47
CA PRO A 49 -11.44 -8.51 -13.91
C PRO A 49 -11.04 -9.69 -13.02
N GLU A 50 -9.98 -10.42 -13.38
CA GLU A 50 -9.49 -11.61 -12.68
C GLU A 50 -8.67 -11.27 -11.42
N THR A 51 -8.36 -9.98 -11.22
CA THR A 51 -7.62 -9.54 -10.04
C THR A 51 -8.43 -9.77 -8.77
N CYS A 52 -7.80 -10.35 -7.73
CA CYS A 52 -8.43 -10.56 -6.44
C CYS A 52 -9.04 -9.26 -5.87
N PHE A 53 -10.21 -9.34 -5.26
CA PHE A 53 -10.91 -8.18 -4.70
C PHE A 53 -10.04 -7.33 -3.76
N SER A 54 -9.21 -7.97 -2.94
CA SER A 54 -8.28 -7.27 -2.04
C SER A 54 -7.29 -6.33 -2.74
N ASN A 55 -6.85 -6.67 -3.96
CA ASN A 55 -6.02 -5.78 -4.78
C ASN A 55 -6.85 -4.65 -5.37
N LYS A 56 -8.08 -4.92 -5.83
CA LYS A 56 -9.02 -3.88 -6.31
C LYS A 56 -9.22 -2.82 -5.23
N VAL A 57 -9.52 -3.23 -3.99
CA VAL A 57 -9.63 -2.31 -2.85
C VAL A 57 -8.35 -1.50 -2.66
N PHE A 58 -7.19 -2.16 -2.68
CA PHE A 58 -5.89 -1.50 -2.52
C PHE A 58 -5.62 -0.42 -3.59
N TRP A 59 -5.91 -0.70 -4.86
CA TRP A 59 -5.84 0.29 -5.94
C TRP A 59 -6.72 1.50 -5.67
N GLY A 60 -7.93 1.29 -5.16
CA GLY A 60 -8.80 2.38 -4.73
C GLY A 60 -8.17 3.28 -3.66
N HIS A 61 -7.47 2.69 -2.68
CA HIS A 61 -6.75 3.45 -1.65
C HIS A 61 -5.55 4.22 -2.23
N LEU A 62 -4.81 3.64 -3.19
CA LEU A 62 -3.73 4.37 -3.87
C LEU A 62 -4.26 5.56 -4.66
N LEU A 63 -5.31 5.36 -5.46
CA LEU A 63 -5.96 6.42 -6.22
C LEU A 63 -6.57 7.50 -5.32
N TRP A 64 -6.98 7.15 -4.10
CA TRP A 64 -7.42 8.16 -3.13
C TRP A 64 -6.24 8.98 -2.60
N LEU A 65 -5.07 8.40 -2.39
CA LEU A 65 -3.87 9.10 -1.90
C LEU A 65 -3.16 9.91 -2.98
N GLU A 66 -3.42 9.60 -4.26
CA GLU A 66 -2.79 10.27 -5.39
C GLU A 66 -3.05 11.79 -5.36
N GLY A 67 -1.96 12.57 -5.44
CA GLY A 67 -2.00 14.03 -5.40
C GLY A 67 -2.27 14.64 -4.00
N LYS A 68 -2.52 13.82 -2.96
CA LYS A 68 -2.70 14.29 -1.58
C LYS A 68 -1.43 14.21 -0.73
N THR A 69 -0.40 13.54 -1.23
CA THR A 69 0.82 13.22 -0.48
C THR A 69 2.05 13.37 -1.37
N ASN A 70 3.23 13.57 -0.77
CA ASN A 70 4.49 13.66 -1.53
C ASN A 70 4.98 12.27 -1.95
N TYR A 71 4.75 11.27 -1.10
CA TYR A 71 5.09 9.87 -1.35
C TYR A 71 3.97 8.97 -0.85
N ILE A 72 3.75 7.83 -1.50
CA ILE A 72 2.89 6.78 -0.97
C ILE A 72 3.76 5.59 -0.56
N PHE A 73 3.65 5.18 0.69
CA PHE A 73 4.41 4.05 1.22
C PHE A 73 3.74 2.73 0.84
N VAL A 74 4.45 1.91 0.07
CA VAL A 74 4.00 0.60 -0.40
C VAL A 74 5.18 -0.37 -0.31
N PRO A 75 5.37 -1.09 0.80
CA PRO A 75 6.50 -1.99 0.95
C PRO A 75 6.30 -3.30 0.17
N ARG A 76 7.41 -3.93 -0.23
CA ARG A 76 7.42 -5.26 -0.83
C ARG A 76 7.63 -6.30 0.26
N LEU A 77 6.64 -7.15 0.50
CA LEU A 77 6.76 -8.22 1.51
C LEU A 77 7.05 -9.55 0.82
N LYS A 78 8.22 -10.15 1.07
CA LYS A 78 8.59 -11.46 0.51
C LYS A 78 8.26 -12.60 1.45
N THR A 79 8.71 -12.49 2.69
CA THR A 79 8.56 -13.52 3.71
C THR A 79 8.04 -12.90 5.00
N ASN A 80 7.42 -13.72 5.85
CA ASN A 80 7.07 -13.33 7.22
C ASN A 80 8.19 -13.69 8.20
N GLU A 81 8.01 -13.36 9.48
CA GLU A 81 8.98 -13.66 10.55
C GLU A 81 9.26 -15.17 10.70
N GLU A 82 8.28 -16.02 10.35
CA GLU A 82 8.41 -17.49 10.31
C GLU A 82 9.09 -18.01 9.02
N ARG A 83 9.59 -17.11 8.17
CA ARG A 83 10.25 -17.38 6.87
C ARG A 83 9.37 -18.05 5.81
N LEU A 84 8.06 -18.02 6.00
CA LEU A 84 7.04 -18.44 5.03
C LEU A 84 6.85 -17.35 3.98
N GLU A 85 6.64 -17.75 2.72
CA GLU A 85 6.46 -16.81 1.62
C GLU A 85 5.07 -16.17 1.64
N TYR A 86 5.04 -14.86 1.39
CA TYR A 86 3.78 -14.20 1.10
C TYR A 86 3.29 -14.53 -0.32
N CYS A 87 2.00 -14.34 -0.54
CA CYS A 87 1.41 -14.44 -1.87
C CYS A 87 2.17 -13.53 -2.86
N PRO A 88 2.46 -13.99 -4.10
CA PRO A 88 3.22 -13.23 -5.09
C PRO A 88 2.69 -11.81 -5.38
N LYS A 89 1.41 -11.53 -5.09
CA LYS A 89 0.84 -10.18 -5.18
C LYS A 89 1.60 -9.16 -4.33
N PHE A 90 2.06 -9.53 -3.13
CA PHE A 90 2.83 -8.63 -2.27
C PHE A 90 4.21 -8.32 -2.85
N PHE A 91 4.68 -9.13 -3.80
CA PHE A 91 5.92 -8.87 -4.50
C PHE A 91 5.65 -7.83 -5.56
N GLY A 92 4.62 -7.99 -6.40
CA GLY A 92 4.35 -7.09 -7.51
C GLY A 92 3.65 -5.77 -7.15
N ILE A 93 2.99 -5.67 -6.00
CA ILE A 93 2.18 -4.49 -5.63
C ILE A 93 2.93 -3.16 -5.71
N PRO A 94 4.18 -3.00 -5.22
CA PRO A 94 4.90 -1.73 -5.31
C PRO A 94 5.22 -1.32 -6.76
N ASP A 95 5.47 -2.28 -7.65
CA ASP A 95 5.76 -2.00 -9.05
C ASP A 95 4.49 -1.61 -9.80
N LEU A 96 3.39 -2.32 -9.56
CA LEU A 96 2.08 -1.99 -10.10
C LEU A 96 1.59 -0.63 -9.59
N ALA A 97 1.87 -0.30 -8.33
CA ALA A 97 1.55 1.00 -7.75
C ALA A 97 2.23 2.15 -8.52
N LYS A 98 3.51 1.99 -8.90
CA LYS A 98 4.25 2.99 -9.68
C LYS A 98 3.67 3.23 -11.08
N ILE A 99 3.01 2.21 -11.65
CA ILE A 99 2.33 2.32 -12.94
C ILE A 99 0.97 3.00 -12.77
N LEU A 100 0.26 2.69 -11.68
CA LEU A 100 -1.09 3.15 -11.45
C LEU A 100 -1.18 4.64 -11.10
N VAL A 101 -0.25 5.14 -10.28
CA VAL A 101 -0.29 6.53 -9.77
C VAL A 101 0.97 7.30 -10.14
N LYS A 102 0.84 8.61 -10.33
CA LYS A 102 1.97 9.53 -10.59
C LYS A 102 2.71 9.93 -9.32
N THR A 103 2.06 9.79 -8.15
CA THR A 103 2.70 10.10 -6.86
C THR A 103 3.83 9.10 -6.62
N PRO A 104 5.06 9.55 -6.32
CA PRO A 104 6.19 8.65 -6.11
C PRO A 104 5.91 7.59 -5.04
N ILE A 105 6.21 6.32 -5.36
CA ILE A 105 6.06 5.21 -4.42
C ILE A 105 7.34 5.04 -3.61
N LEU A 106 7.23 5.21 -2.30
CA LEU A 106 8.25 4.86 -1.33
C LEU A 106 8.13 3.36 -1.02
N THR A 107 9.15 2.58 -1.36
CA THR A 107 9.13 1.12 -1.21
C THR A 107 10.47 0.62 -0.70
N GLU A 108 10.43 -0.42 0.12
CA GLU A 108 11.57 -1.25 0.50
C GLU A 108 11.16 -2.72 0.49
N THR A 109 12.11 -3.64 0.32
CA THR A 109 11.88 -5.08 0.33
C THR A 109 12.15 -5.69 1.70
N PHE A 110 11.11 -6.26 2.30
CA PHE A 110 11.17 -6.98 3.56
C PHE A 110 11.24 -8.49 3.28
N ASP A 111 12.37 -9.10 3.64
CA ASP A 111 12.65 -10.51 3.46
C ASP A 111 13.44 -11.04 4.67
N TRP A 112 12.79 -11.78 5.55
CA TRP A 112 13.33 -12.35 6.80
C TRP A 112 14.24 -13.57 6.61
N ARG A 113 14.52 -13.95 5.36
CA ARG A 113 15.53 -14.97 5.03
C ARG A 113 16.94 -14.39 4.90
N LYS A 114 17.05 -13.08 4.78
CA LYS A 114 18.31 -12.34 4.70
C LYS A 114 18.58 -11.67 6.04
#